data_AF-A0A4Y2HLK2-F1
#
_entry.id   AF-A0A4Y2HLK2-F1
#
_cell.length_a   1.000
_cell.length_b   1.000
_cell.length_c   1.000
_cell.angle_alpha   90.00
_cell.angle_beta   90.00
_cell.angle_gamma   90.00
#
_symmetry.space_group_name_H-M   'P 1'
#
loop_
_entity.id
_entity.type
_entity.pdbx_description
1 polymer ?
#
loop_
_entity_poly.entity_id
_entity_poly.type
_entity_poly.pdbx_seq_one_letter_code
_entity_poly.pdbx_strand_id
1 'polypeptide(L)'
;MLHSTGDQLLINNQAMGSESDTQELKCSFWDSFDQRISNHKPKGTASSRALLEINTYLEEGIISRKSDPLLWWRSQKYNYPHLSSHAQEMGCALATSVPCERVFSKEGIIKIKRKSRLNSNKVKNFCF
;
A
#
# COMPACT_ATOMS: atom_id res chain seq x y z
N MET A 1 -65.83 -7.49 -48.06
CA MET A 1 -65.22 -7.19 -46.74
C MET A 1 -64.40 -5.92 -46.88
N LEU A 2 -64.86 -4.86 -46.20
CA LEU A 2 -64.10 -3.80 -45.51
C LEU A 2 -62.93 -3.16 -46.30
N HIS A 3 -63.13 -1.97 -46.88
CA HIS A 3 -62.72 -0.65 -46.34
C HIS A 3 -61.25 -0.56 -45.93
N SER A 4 -60.46 0.29 -46.60
CA SER A 4 -60.31 1.68 -46.17
C SER A 4 -59.08 2.34 -46.81
N THR A 5 -59.32 3.49 -47.42
CA THR A 5 -58.35 4.52 -47.82
C THR A 5 -57.34 4.83 -46.72
N GLY A 6 -56.09 5.04 -47.11
CA GLY A 6 -55.04 5.62 -46.28
C GLY A 6 -54.12 6.45 -47.17
N ASP A 7 -54.33 7.76 -47.12
CA ASP A 7 -53.68 8.80 -47.92
C ASP A 7 -52.16 8.88 -47.74
N GLN A 8 -51.49 9.28 -48.82
CA GLN A 8 -50.08 9.68 -48.85
C GLN A 8 -49.88 10.95 -48.01
N LEU A 9 -48.79 11.07 -47.23
CA LEU A 9 -48.09 12.34 -47.02
C LEU A 9 -46.60 12.14 -46.73
N LEU A 10 -45.82 12.49 -47.75
CA LEU A 10 -44.55 13.22 -47.80
C LEU A 10 -43.68 13.34 -46.52
N ILE A 11 -42.45 12.86 -46.70
CA ILE A 11 -41.22 13.20 -45.99
C ILE A 11 -41.08 14.73 -45.88
N ASN A 12 -40.96 15.23 -44.65
CA ASN A 12 -40.47 16.59 -44.42
C ASN A 12 -39.44 16.59 -43.29
N ASN A 13 -38.16 16.61 -43.69
CA ASN A 13 -37.05 16.97 -42.81
C ASN A 13 -37.06 18.49 -42.68
N GLN A 14 -37.46 18.98 -41.52
CA GLN A 14 -37.16 20.34 -41.08
C GLN A 14 -36.26 20.26 -39.86
N ALA A 15 -35.03 20.72 -40.05
CA ALA A 15 -34.12 21.09 -38.97
C ALA A 15 -34.81 22.12 -38.07
N MET A 16 -34.80 21.86 -36.78
CA MET A 16 -35.04 22.86 -35.77
C MET A 16 -33.89 22.76 -34.78
N GLY A 17 -33.00 23.75 -34.85
CA GLY A 17 -31.99 23.94 -33.84
C GLY A 17 -32.67 24.15 -32.49
N SER A 18 -32.14 23.46 -31.48
CA SER A 18 -32.24 23.91 -30.10
C SER A 18 -30.82 23.93 -29.56
N GLU A 19 -30.13 25.05 -29.79
CA GLU A 19 -29.27 25.59 -28.75
C GLU A 19 -30.17 25.80 -27.53
N SER A 20 -30.13 24.85 -26.61
CA SER A 20 -30.62 25.05 -25.26
C SER A 20 -29.45 24.77 -24.34
N ASP A 21 -28.87 25.86 -23.84
CA ASP A 21 -28.15 25.87 -22.57
C ASP A 21 -28.78 24.87 -21.62
N THR A 22 -28.03 23.84 -21.26
CA THR A 22 -28.26 23.15 -19.99
C THR A 22 -26.92 23.11 -19.31
N GLN A 23 -26.71 24.10 -18.45
CA GLN A 23 -25.82 23.98 -17.30
C GLN A 23 -26.31 22.80 -16.46
N GLU A 24 -26.00 21.58 -16.86
CA GLU A 24 -26.15 20.42 -15.99
C GLU A 24 -24.91 20.37 -15.09
N LEU A 25 -24.92 21.18 -14.04
CA LEU A 25 -24.36 20.71 -12.77
C LEU A 25 -25.28 19.60 -12.25
N LYS A 26 -25.25 18.46 -12.94
CA LYS A 26 -25.90 17.26 -12.47
C LYS A 26 -25.02 16.73 -11.35
N CYS A 27 -25.33 17.16 -10.12
CA CYS A 27 -24.94 16.41 -8.93
C CYS A 27 -25.39 14.97 -9.19
N SER A 28 -24.43 14.11 -9.50
CA SER A 28 -24.67 12.72 -9.81
C SER A 28 -25.27 12.08 -8.56
N PHE A 29 -26.15 11.11 -8.74
CA PHE A 29 -26.59 10.27 -7.62
C PHE A 29 -25.39 9.78 -6.80
N TRP A 30 -24.31 9.43 -7.49
CA TRP A 30 -23.04 9.02 -6.90
C TRP A 30 -22.40 10.10 -6.03
N ASP A 31 -22.49 11.39 -6.39
CA ASP A 31 -21.94 12.47 -5.56
C ASP A 31 -22.65 12.54 -4.21
N SER A 32 -23.98 12.45 -4.21
CA SER A 32 -24.78 12.44 -2.97
C SER A 32 -24.53 11.18 -2.13
N PHE A 33 -24.33 10.04 -2.79
CA PHE A 33 -24.04 8.76 -2.16
C PHE A 33 -22.65 8.76 -1.52
N ASP A 34 -21.64 9.20 -2.25
CA ASP A 34 -20.26 9.32 -1.78
C ASP A 34 -20.13 10.37 -0.67
N GLN A 35 -20.89 11.46 -0.76
CA GLN A 35 -20.99 12.45 0.31
C GLN A 35 -21.62 11.84 1.57
N ARG A 36 -22.63 10.99 1.43
CA ARG A 36 -23.24 10.28 2.56
C ARG A 36 -22.32 9.23 3.16
N ILE A 37 -21.61 8.46 2.33
CA ILE A 37 -20.63 7.47 2.80
C ILE A 37 -19.46 8.15 3.51
N SER A 38 -18.92 9.23 2.92
CA SER A 38 -17.81 9.98 3.53
C SER A 38 -18.18 10.57 4.89
N ASN A 39 -19.40 11.09 5.03
CA ASN A 39 -19.95 11.57 6.31
C ASN A 39 -20.18 10.44 7.32
N HIS A 40 -20.52 9.24 6.87
CA HIS A 40 -20.77 8.08 7.72
C HIS A 40 -19.51 7.26 8.04
N LYS A 41 -18.33 7.62 7.50
CA LYS A 41 -17.08 6.90 7.86
C LYS A 41 -16.93 6.96 9.38
N PRO A 42 -16.97 5.81 10.09
CA PRO A 42 -16.86 5.82 11.53
C PRO A 42 -15.51 6.42 11.90
N LYS A 43 -15.53 7.59 12.55
CA LYS A 43 -14.33 8.22 13.11
C LYS A 43 -13.95 7.45 14.38
N GLY A 44 -13.51 6.21 14.21
CA GLY A 44 -12.93 5.43 15.29
C GLY A 44 -11.72 6.17 15.86
N THR A 45 -11.48 6.02 17.16
CA THR A 45 -10.25 6.50 17.82
C THR A 45 -9.02 5.84 17.17
N ALA A 46 -7.84 6.46 17.27
CA ALA A 46 -6.61 5.88 16.73
C ALA A 46 -6.39 4.44 17.24
N SER A 47 -6.67 4.20 18.53
CA SER A 47 -6.60 2.87 19.14
C SER A 47 -7.55 1.86 18.52
N SER A 48 -8.80 2.25 18.20
CA SER A 48 -9.75 1.33 17.56
C SER A 48 -9.31 0.90 16.15
N ARG A 49 -8.67 1.79 15.39
CA ARG A 49 -8.15 1.47 14.05
C ARG A 49 -6.93 0.56 14.13
N ALA A 50 -6.02 0.84 15.06
CA ALA A 50 -4.86 -0.02 15.32
C ALA A 50 -5.30 -1.42 15.77
N LEU A 51 -6.32 -1.50 16.66
CA LEU A 51 -6.87 -2.77 17.11
C LEU A 51 -7.51 -3.55 15.95
N LEU A 52 -8.26 -2.87 15.08
CA LEU A 52 -8.83 -3.50 13.88
C LEU A 52 -7.73 -4.07 12.99
N GLU A 53 -6.71 -3.28 12.66
CA GLU A 53 -5.57 -3.70 11.83
C GLU A 53 -4.88 -4.96 12.39
N ILE A 54 -4.65 -5.00 13.70
CA ILE A 54 -4.05 -6.15 14.38
C ILE A 54 -4.98 -7.38 14.32
N ASN A 55 -6.27 -7.22 14.63
CA ASN A 55 -7.19 -8.36 14.58
C ASN A 55 -7.31 -8.93 13.17
N THR A 56 -7.40 -8.08 12.15
CA THR A 56 -7.44 -8.52 10.75
C THR A 56 -6.18 -9.31 10.38
N TYR A 57 -5.00 -8.86 10.82
CA TYR A 57 -3.76 -9.62 10.61
C TYR A 57 -3.75 -10.98 11.32
N LEU A 58 -4.28 -11.05 12.54
CA LEU A 58 -4.33 -12.30 13.32
C LEU A 58 -5.32 -13.33 12.75
N GLU A 59 -6.36 -12.86 12.07
CA GLU A 59 -7.33 -13.70 11.36
C GLU A 59 -6.82 -14.19 10.00
N GLU A 60 -5.76 -13.58 9.47
CA GLU A 60 -5.21 -13.93 8.18
C GLU A 60 -4.47 -15.29 8.20
N GLY A 61 -4.49 -15.99 7.06
CA GLY A 61 -3.87 -17.31 6.92
C GLY A 61 -2.35 -17.27 7.07
N ILE A 62 -1.80 -18.35 7.63
CA ILE A 62 -0.34 -18.50 7.79
C ILE A 62 0.33 -18.57 6.41
N ILE A 63 1.33 -17.71 6.20
CA ILE A 63 2.15 -17.72 4.97
C ILE A 63 2.97 -19.02 4.87
N SER A 64 3.29 -19.43 3.64
CA SER A 64 4.13 -20.61 3.42
C SER A 64 5.51 -20.46 4.09
N ARG A 65 6.01 -21.51 4.74
CA ARG A 65 7.35 -21.49 5.36
C ARG A 65 8.49 -21.29 4.35
N LYS A 66 8.22 -21.48 3.06
CA LYS A 66 9.18 -21.29 1.97
C LYS A 66 9.13 -19.87 1.38
N SER A 67 8.12 -19.07 1.71
CA SER A 67 8.02 -17.68 1.22
C SER A 67 8.81 -16.72 2.11
N ASP A 68 9.33 -15.66 1.50
CA ASP A 68 10.02 -14.59 2.22
C ASP A 68 8.99 -13.69 2.95
N PRO A 69 9.02 -13.63 4.29
CA PRO A 69 8.10 -12.79 5.05
C PRO A 69 8.28 -11.30 4.76
N LEU A 70 9.49 -10.83 4.39
CA LEU A 70 9.73 -9.43 4.06
C LEU A 70 9.08 -9.02 2.74
N LEU A 71 9.04 -9.93 1.76
CA LEU A 71 8.33 -9.70 0.51
C LEU A 71 6.81 -9.66 0.72
N TRP A 72 6.29 -10.52 1.60
CA TRP A 72 4.88 -10.50 1.97
C TRP A 72 4.50 -9.17 2.64
N TRP A 73 5.30 -8.68 3.59
CA TRP A 73 5.06 -7.38 4.21
C TRP A 73 5.11 -6.21 3.22
N ARG A 74 5.90 -6.33 2.13
CA ARG A 74 5.92 -5.33 1.06
C ARG A 74 4.64 -5.34 0.23
N SER A 75 4.10 -6.51 -0.12
CA SER A 75 2.83 -6.60 -0.84
C SER A 75 1.64 -6.16 0.01
N GLN A 76 1.72 -6.39 1.33
CA GLN A 76 0.61 -6.14 2.26
C GLN A 76 0.64 -4.74 2.89
N LYS A 77 1.56 -3.88 2.45
CA LYS A 77 1.71 -2.50 2.94
C LYS A 77 0.45 -1.66 2.81
N TYR A 78 -0.37 -1.90 1.79
CA TYR A 78 -1.64 -1.19 1.59
C TYR A 78 -2.69 -1.58 2.63
N ASN A 79 -2.77 -2.87 2.97
CA ASN A 79 -3.73 -3.40 3.94
C ASN A 79 -3.32 -3.10 5.38
N TYR A 80 -2.00 -3.12 5.64
CA TYR A 80 -1.40 -2.99 6.97
C TYR A 80 -0.37 -1.86 7.01
N PRO A 81 -0.78 -0.59 6.87
CA PRO A 81 0.16 0.52 6.74
C PRO A 81 0.99 0.75 8.00
N HIS A 82 0.43 0.56 9.20
CA HIS A 82 1.15 0.77 10.45
C HIS A 82 1.94 -0.49 10.81
N LEU A 83 1.32 -1.66 10.71
CA LEU A 83 1.95 -2.91 11.12
C LEU A 83 3.13 -3.29 10.21
N SER A 84 3.04 -3.04 8.89
CA SER A 84 4.15 -3.30 7.96
C SER A 84 5.40 -2.46 8.25
N SER A 85 5.24 -1.22 8.74
CA SER A 85 6.36 -0.38 9.16
C SER A 85 7.10 -0.99 10.36
N HIS A 86 6.35 -1.41 11.38
CA HIS A 86 6.93 -2.03 12.57
C HIS A 86 7.56 -3.40 12.25
N ALA A 87 6.92 -4.20 11.39
CA ALA A 87 7.45 -5.49 10.98
C ALA A 87 8.78 -5.37 10.21
N GLN A 88 8.94 -4.32 9.39
CA GLN A 88 10.20 -4.04 8.70
C GLN A 88 11.32 -3.63 9.66
N GLU A 89 11.00 -2.79 10.65
CA GLU A 89 11.97 -2.35 11.66
C GLU A 89 12.43 -3.51 12.54
N MET A 90 11.47 -4.28 13.08
CA MET A 90 11.77 -5.42 13.93
C MET A 90 12.40 -6.58 13.16
N GLY A 91 12.02 -6.81 11.90
CA GLY A 91 12.58 -7.86 11.06
C GLY A 91 14.06 -7.64 10.71
N CYS A 92 14.53 -6.39 10.73
CA CYS A 92 15.93 -6.04 10.51
C CYS A 92 16.79 -6.11 11.79
N ALA A 93 16.15 -6.20 12.97
CA ALA A 93 16.87 -6.35 14.23
C ALA A 93 17.47 -7.76 14.30
N LEU A 94 18.75 -7.87 13.98
CA LEU A 94 19.53 -9.09 14.17
C LEU A 94 19.36 -9.54 15.63
N ALA A 95 18.72 -10.69 15.83
CA ALA A 95 18.45 -11.26 17.15
C ALA A 95 19.74 -11.60 17.95
N THR A 96 20.93 -11.42 17.37
CA THR A 96 22.20 -11.81 17.97
C THR A 96 23.34 -10.86 17.56
N SER A 97 24.33 -10.69 18.45
CA SER A 97 25.62 -10.04 18.19
C SER A 97 26.54 -10.85 17.26
N VAL A 98 26.11 -12.03 16.82
CA VAL A 98 26.93 -12.96 16.01
C VAL A 98 27.45 -12.35 14.70
N PRO A 99 26.72 -11.49 13.98
CA PRO A 99 27.25 -10.86 12.76
C PRO A 99 28.38 -9.87 13.07
N CYS A 100 28.22 -9.05 14.12
CA CYS A 100 29.30 -8.17 14.55
C CYS A 100 30.48 -8.98 15.12
N GLU A 101 30.26 -10.05 15.88
CA GLU A 101 31.33 -10.98 16.30
C GLU A 101 32.03 -11.65 15.12
N ARG A 102 31.33 -12.01 14.04
CA ARG A 102 31.93 -12.59 12.84
C ARG A 102 32.80 -11.57 12.10
N VAL A 103 32.34 -10.32 11.99
CA VAL A 103 33.14 -9.22 11.45
C VAL A 103 34.35 -8.98 12.35
N PHE A 104 34.16 -8.83 13.67
CA PHE A 104 35.25 -8.63 14.62
C PHE A 104 36.19 -9.82 14.77
N SER A 105 35.75 -11.04 14.50
CA SER A 105 36.62 -12.24 14.49
C SER A 105 37.46 -12.31 13.24
N LYS A 106 36.87 -12.06 12.06
CA LYS A 106 37.64 -11.94 10.81
C LYS A 106 38.63 -10.80 10.91
N GLU A 107 38.18 -9.64 11.35
CA GLU A 107 39.03 -8.47 11.55
C GLU A 107 40.01 -8.63 12.71
N GLY A 108 39.64 -9.37 13.75
CA GLY A 108 40.51 -9.72 14.87
C GLY A 108 41.64 -10.64 14.42
N ILE A 109 41.36 -11.66 13.61
CA ILE A 109 42.37 -12.56 13.03
C ILE A 109 43.26 -11.80 12.05
N ILE A 110 42.70 -10.95 11.18
CA ILE A 110 43.47 -10.10 10.26
C ILE A 110 44.33 -9.11 11.05
N LYS A 111 43.80 -8.48 12.10
CA LYS A 111 44.52 -7.56 12.99
C LYS A 111 45.58 -8.29 13.81
N ILE A 112 45.35 -9.50 14.32
CA ILE A 112 46.36 -10.31 15.05
C ILE A 112 47.49 -10.72 14.09
N LYS A 113 47.15 -11.17 12.89
CA LYS A 113 48.12 -11.52 11.84
C LYS A 113 48.91 -10.31 11.32
N ARG A 114 48.33 -9.10 11.41
CA ARG A 114 48.98 -7.82 11.06
C ARG A 114 49.70 -7.14 12.23
N LYS A 115 49.30 -7.35 13.49
CA LYS A 115 49.91 -6.77 14.71
C LYS A 115 51.22 -7.45 15.09
N SER A 116 51.53 -8.61 14.54
CA SER A 116 52.94 -9.05 14.45
C SER A 116 53.81 -8.05 13.67
N ARG A 117 53.23 -7.06 12.97
CA ARG A 117 53.94 -6.05 12.16
C ARG A 117 53.35 -4.62 12.15
N LEU A 118 52.41 -4.20 13.01
CA LEU A 118 51.81 -2.85 12.90
C LEU A 118 51.54 -2.11 14.22
N ASN A 119 51.88 -0.82 14.20
CA ASN A 119 51.87 0.14 15.30
C ASN A 119 50.47 0.72 15.60
N SER A 120 50.23 1.10 16.86
CA SER A 120 48.91 1.31 17.51
C SER A 120 47.93 2.25 16.77
N ASN A 121 48.42 3.26 16.04
CA ASN A 121 47.59 4.32 15.47
C ASN A 121 46.77 3.92 14.23
N LYS A 122 47.09 2.83 13.53
CA LYS A 122 46.36 2.38 12.32
C LYS A 122 45.13 1.52 12.61
N VAL A 123 44.91 1.13 13.88
CA VAL A 123 43.83 0.21 14.27
C VAL A 123 42.46 0.89 14.29
N LYS A 124 42.42 2.22 14.48
CA LYS A 124 41.19 3.02 14.56
C LYS A 124 40.50 3.21 13.20
N ASN A 125 41.24 3.17 12.09
CA ASN A 125 40.68 3.37 10.74
C ASN A 125 40.03 2.11 10.14
N PHE A 126 39.99 1.00 10.87
CA PHE A 126 39.43 -0.28 10.39
C PHE A 126 38.04 -0.58 10.98
N CYS A 127 37.61 0.14 12.01
CA CYS A 127 36.32 -0.07 12.66
C CYS A 127 35.37 1.06 12.32
N PHE A 128 35.02 1.24 11.04
CA PHE A 128 33.80 1.93 10.59
C PHE A 128 33.40 1.39 9.23
#